data_AF-A0A960CEB3-F1
#
_entry.id   AF-A0A960CEB3-F1
#
_cell.length_a   1.000
_cell.length_b   1.000
_cell.length_c   1.000
_cell.angle_alpha   90.00
_cell.angle_beta   90.00
_cell.angle_gamma   90.00
#
_symmetry.space_group_name_H-M   'P 1'
#
loop_
_entity.id
_entity.type
_entity.pdbx_description
1 polymer ?
#
loop_
_entity_poly.entity_id
_entity_poly.type
_entity_poly.pdbx_seq_one_letter_code
_entity_poly.pdbx_strand_id
1 'polypeptide(L)'
;MTGSGDARVTATATGWRTESRYYRRPPGWGWLLALLLIPLLFGWLGWGALKPKVDVNAPSINATAPSLSIPSLKFSPLSILRNGKDFTLTGILPDLASKNSLLAALKAALGGGVNLIDKIDIAAGAVAPDFSGLAALLKAAADIPNFRYTVEGGTLTLTGTAPTEEVKAAVEAAAKAGWPNIQIINNITIKGAAASCDNLQTTINSELAVPVKFQTDSDKLSADGQQELSSVVETLKACPNAKITVVGHTDSTGTDAINNPLSQNRAKSVAAYLVSQGVAADAVTSKGAGSSQPIATNDTEAGRAENRRTEIKVD
;
A
#
# COMPACT_ATOMS: atom_id res chain seq x y z
N MET A 1 51.59 -15.83 78.22
CA MET A 1 50.90 -16.89 77.46
C MET A 1 51.55 -16.95 76.08
N THR A 2 52.23 -18.07 75.79
CA THR A 2 52.40 -18.74 74.46
C THR A 2 52.45 -17.86 73.20
N GLY A 3 53.42 -17.89 72.29
CA GLY A 3 54.50 -18.83 71.98
C GLY A 3 54.68 -18.87 70.45
N SER A 4 55.92 -19.10 69.98
CA SER A 4 56.32 -19.51 68.61
C SER A 4 56.01 -18.55 67.44
N GLY A 5 56.83 -18.33 66.42
CA GLY A 5 58.10 -18.91 65.99
C GLY A 5 58.37 -18.42 64.55
N ASP A 6 59.64 -18.16 64.26
CA ASP A 6 60.34 -18.25 62.98
C ASP A 6 59.91 -17.51 61.68
N ALA A 7 60.89 -16.69 61.24
CA ALA A 7 61.65 -16.86 59.98
C ALA A 7 61.36 -15.96 58.76
N ARG A 8 62.44 -15.20 58.45
CA ARG A 8 63.09 -14.94 57.15
C ARG A 8 62.69 -13.72 56.30
N VAL A 9 63.63 -12.77 56.31
CA VAL A 9 64.35 -12.12 55.18
C VAL A 9 63.52 -11.55 54.03
N THR A 10 63.65 -10.25 53.77
CA THR A 10 63.93 -9.72 52.41
C THR A 10 64.31 -8.24 52.42
N ALA A 11 65.15 -7.88 51.46
CA ALA A 11 66.00 -6.69 51.38
C ALA A 11 65.25 -5.36 51.21
N THR A 12 65.80 -4.31 51.80
CA THR A 12 65.43 -2.91 51.54
C THR A 12 66.43 -2.32 50.53
N ALA A 13 65.98 -2.08 49.29
CA ALA A 13 66.75 -1.36 48.28
C ALA A 13 66.47 0.14 48.38
N THR A 14 67.49 0.92 48.73
CA THR A 14 67.48 2.39 48.77
C THR A 14 68.18 3.00 47.57
N GLY A 15 67.51 3.95 46.89
CA GLY A 15 68.08 5.06 46.08
C GLY A 15 68.89 4.68 44.83
N TRP A 16 68.80 5.36 43.68
CA TRP A 16 68.67 6.80 43.46
C TRP A 16 68.08 7.10 42.09
N ARG A 17 67.36 8.24 42.00
CA ARG A 17 66.93 8.88 40.76
C ARG A 17 68.09 9.67 40.14
N THR A 18 68.18 9.66 38.81
CA THR A 18 68.88 10.68 38.02
C THR A 18 67.94 11.19 36.92
N GLU A 19 67.54 12.46 37.02
CA GLU A 19 66.82 13.19 35.98
C GLU A 19 67.76 13.48 34.79
N SER A 20 67.31 13.19 33.57
CA SER A 20 67.95 13.70 32.36
C SER A 20 67.07 14.81 31.76
N ARG A 21 67.59 16.05 31.77
CA ARG A 21 67.00 17.18 31.05
C ARG A 21 67.23 17.00 29.56
N TYR A 22 66.16 16.76 28.80
CA TYR A 22 66.23 16.70 27.34
C TYR A 22 66.23 18.11 26.73
N TYR A 23 67.31 18.44 26.02
CA TYR A 23 67.41 19.64 25.20
C TYR A 23 66.79 19.36 23.82
N ARG A 24 65.64 19.97 23.48
CA ARG A 24 65.09 19.92 22.12
C ARG A 24 65.73 21.04 21.28
N ARG A 25 66.42 20.68 20.19
CA ARG A 25 66.83 21.65 19.16
C ARG A 25 65.65 21.93 18.22
N PRO A 26 65.47 23.16 17.72
CA PRO A 26 64.41 23.47 16.77
C PRO A 26 64.63 22.70 15.46
N PRO A 27 63.56 22.25 14.79
CA PRO A 27 63.70 21.43 13.58
C PRO A 27 64.34 22.25 12.46
N GLY A 28 65.49 21.79 11.98
CA GLY A 28 66.16 22.35 10.82
C GLY A 28 65.43 22.01 9.51
N TRP A 29 65.90 22.61 8.41
CA TRP A 29 65.35 22.48 7.05
C TRP A 29 65.05 21.04 6.58
N GLY A 30 65.72 20.03 7.12
CA GLY A 30 65.42 18.62 6.83
C GLY A 30 64.00 18.19 7.21
N TRP A 31 63.39 18.82 8.22
CA TRP A 31 62.03 18.49 8.64
C TRP A 31 60.97 19.04 7.65
N LEU A 32 61.24 20.20 7.05
CA LEU A 32 60.37 20.78 6.02
C LEU A 32 60.47 20.01 4.69
N LEU A 33 61.66 19.52 4.33
CA LEU A 33 61.84 18.64 3.17
C LEU A 33 61.11 17.29 3.33
N ALA A 34 61.08 16.74 4.54
CA ALA A 34 60.34 15.49 4.82
C ALA A 34 58.82 15.65 4.66
N LEU A 35 58.24 16.81 5.04
CA LEU A 35 56.81 17.08 4.89
C LEU A 35 56.33 17.20 3.44
N LEU A 36 57.22 17.56 2.52
CA LEU A 36 56.90 17.71 1.09
C LEU A 36 57.11 16.42 0.30
N LEU A 37 58.10 15.60 0.67
CA LEU A 37 58.44 14.36 -0.04
C LEU A 37 57.47 13.20 0.28
N ILE A 38 56.97 13.09 1.50
CA ILE A 38 56.09 11.99 1.91
C ILE A 38 54.76 11.97 1.12
N PRO A 39 54.00 13.07 0.96
CA PRO A 39 52.77 13.05 0.16
C PRO A 39 53.02 12.80 -1.34
N LEU A 40 54.18 13.22 -1.87
CA LEU A 40 54.57 12.98 -3.27
C LEU A 40 54.91 11.50 -3.51
N LEU A 41 55.50 10.82 -2.51
CA LEU A 41 55.82 9.39 -2.55
C LEU A 41 54.55 8.52 -2.41
N PHE A 42 53.57 8.96 -1.62
CA PHE A 42 52.23 8.32 -1.55
C PHE A 42 51.39 8.58 -2.81
N GLY A 43 51.53 9.73 -3.47
CA GLY A 43 50.89 10.01 -4.76
C GLY A 43 51.44 9.14 -5.91
N TRP A 44 52.69 8.68 -5.81
CA TRP A 44 53.32 7.83 -6.82
C TRP A 44 53.07 6.33 -6.61
N LEU A 45 52.79 5.90 -5.39
CA LEU A 45 52.51 4.50 -5.03
C LEU A 45 51.02 4.15 -4.93
N GLY A 46 50.11 5.08 -5.25
CA GLY A 46 48.71 4.98 -4.83
C GLY A 46 47.64 5.41 -5.85
N TRP A 47 47.72 4.99 -7.12
CA TRP A 47 46.52 4.77 -7.96
C TRP A 47 46.90 4.03 -9.25
N GLY A 48 46.96 2.70 -9.22
CA GLY A 48 47.29 2.00 -10.47
C GLY A 48 47.59 0.52 -10.39
N ALA A 49 46.80 -0.28 -9.68
CA ALA A 49 46.59 -1.69 -10.00
C ALA A 49 45.68 -2.33 -8.97
N LEU A 50 44.51 -2.78 -9.43
CA LEU A 50 43.93 -4.10 -9.17
C LEU A 50 42.60 -4.16 -9.92
N LYS A 51 42.67 -4.12 -11.25
CA LYS A 51 41.64 -4.79 -12.06
C LYS A 51 42.18 -6.20 -12.30
N PRO A 52 41.62 -7.26 -11.69
CA PRO A 52 41.98 -8.60 -12.11
C PRO A 52 41.54 -8.75 -13.57
N LYS A 53 42.49 -8.97 -14.47
CA LYS A 53 42.20 -9.52 -15.79
C LYS A 53 41.80 -10.98 -15.56
N VAL A 54 40.52 -11.28 -15.67
CA VAL A 54 40.06 -12.65 -15.83
C VAL A 54 40.32 -13.00 -17.29
N ASP A 55 41.21 -13.95 -17.53
CA ASP A 55 41.41 -14.52 -18.85
C ASP A 55 40.11 -15.23 -19.28
N VAL A 56 39.35 -14.58 -20.15
CA VAL A 56 38.15 -15.13 -20.81
C VAL A 56 38.58 -16.10 -21.93
N ASN A 57 39.22 -17.20 -21.54
CA ASN A 57 39.41 -18.39 -22.37
C ASN A 57 39.43 -19.66 -21.51
N ALA A 58 38.64 -19.68 -20.44
CA ALA A 58 38.22 -20.94 -19.84
C ALA A 58 37.18 -21.59 -20.77
N PRO A 59 37.21 -22.92 -21.00
CA PRO A 59 36.08 -23.59 -21.64
C PRO A 59 34.82 -23.23 -20.85
N SER A 60 33.83 -22.64 -21.53
CA SER A 60 32.55 -22.31 -20.93
C SER A 60 31.89 -23.61 -20.46
N ILE A 61 32.08 -23.94 -19.19
CA ILE A 61 31.12 -24.80 -18.51
C ILE A 61 29.86 -23.96 -18.42
N ASN A 62 28.93 -24.18 -19.35
CA ASN A 62 27.52 -23.83 -19.20
C ASN A 62 26.96 -24.66 -18.04
N ALA A 63 27.42 -24.36 -16.83
CA ALA A 63 26.72 -24.71 -15.62
C ALA A 63 25.60 -23.68 -15.50
N THR A 64 24.48 -23.96 -16.17
CA THR A 64 23.21 -23.35 -15.85
C THR A 64 23.02 -23.55 -14.35
N ALA A 65 23.23 -22.51 -13.55
CA ALA A 65 22.76 -22.52 -12.18
C ALA A 65 21.27 -22.89 -12.27
N PRO A 66 20.81 -23.96 -11.60
CA PRO A 66 19.38 -24.23 -11.60
C PRO A 66 18.72 -22.98 -11.05
N SER A 67 18.03 -22.24 -11.91
CA SER A 67 17.11 -21.22 -11.45
C SER A 67 16.12 -21.97 -10.59
N LEU A 68 16.18 -21.75 -9.28
CA LEU A 68 15.13 -22.19 -8.39
C LEU A 68 13.86 -21.49 -8.90
N SER A 69 13.06 -22.21 -9.69
CA SER A 69 11.73 -21.76 -10.06
C SER A 69 10.94 -21.78 -8.77
N ILE A 70 10.86 -20.63 -8.09
CA ILE A 70 9.89 -20.43 -7.02
C ILE A 70 8.53 -20.72 -7.69
N PRO A 71 7.80 -21.75 -7.25
CA PRO A 71 6.48 -22.00 -7.80
C PRO A 71 5.66 -20.73 -7.59
N SER A 72 5.20 -20.11 -8.68
CA SER A 72 4.28 -18.99 -8.59
C SER A 72 3.02 -19.50 -7.91
N LEU A 73 2.82 -19.17 -6.64
CA LEU A 73 1.54 -19.37 -5.97
C LEU A 73 0.50 -18.64 -6.82
N LYS A 74 -0.48 -19.39 -7.34
CA LYS A 74 -1.58 -18.84 -8.15
C LYS A 74 -2.85 -18.94 -7.33
N PHE A 75 -3.08 -17.95 -6.48
CA PHE A 75 -4.31 -17.79 -5.75
C PHE A 75 -5.47 -17.53 -6.71
N SER A 76 -6.63 -18.07 -6.36
CA SER A 76 -7.89 -17.72 -6.99
C SER A 76 -8.27 -16.29 -6.63
N PRO A 77 -8.99 -15.57 -7.51
CA PRO A 77 -9.36 -14.19 -7.26
C PRO A 77 -10.21 -14.09 -6.00
N LEU A 78 -9.78 -13.24 -5.08
CA LEU A 78 -10.47 -12.90 -3.84
C LEU A 78 -10.36 -11.41 -3.60
N SER A 79 -11.48 -10.74 -3.36
CA SER A 79 -11.55 -9.33 -3.03
C SER A 79 -12.38 -9.11 -1.78
N ILE A 80 -11.84 -8.28 -0.89
CA ILE A 80 -12.47 -7.84 0.35
C ILE A 80 -12.56 -6.32 0.26
N LEU A 81 -13.78 -5.81 0.24
CA LEU A 81 -14.05 -4.39 0.25
C LEU A 81 -14.63 -3.98 1.60
N ARG A 82 -14.02 -2.99 2.24
CA ARG A 82 -14.52 -2.37 3.45
C ARG A 82 -15.12 -1.00 3.12
N ASN A 83 -16.37 -0.81 3.48
CA ASN A 83 -17.05 0.48 3.45
C ASN A 83 -17.65 0.76 4.84
N GLY A 84 -16.94 1.54 5.65
CA GLY A 84 -17.31 1.78 7.04
C GLY A 84 -17.36 0.47 7.84
N LYS A 85 -18.58 0.05 8.23
CA LYS A 85 -18.87 -1.21 8.92
C LYS A 85 -19.38 -2.33 8.01
N ASP A 86 -19.61 -2.04 6.73
CA ASP A 86 -20.01 -3.03 5.73
C ASP A 86 -18.76 -3.64 5.08
N PHE A 87 -18.72 -4.96 5.00
CA PHE A 87 -17.65 -5.71 4.35
C PHE A 87 -18.27 -6.58 3.26
N THR A 88 -17.88 -6.32 2.01
CA THR A 88 -18.29 -7.14 0.87
C THR A 88 -17.16 -8.07 0.48
N LEU A 89 -17.45 -9.37 0.48
CA LEU A 89 -16.52 -10.42 0.13
C LEU A 89 -16.92 -11.00 -1.23
N THR A 90 -16.02 -11.00 -2.20
CA THR A 90 -16.25 -11.52 -3.55
C THR A 90 -15.07 -12.37 -3.96
N GLY A 91 -15.31 -13.52 -4.60
CA GLY A 91 -14.23 -14.34 -5.13
C GLY A 91 -14.50 -15.83 -5.00
N ILE A 92 -13.44 -16.62 -5.16
CA ILE A 92 -13.53 -18.08 -5.21
C ILE A 92 -12.63 -18.68 -4.13
N LEU A 93 -13.18 -19.61 -3.35
CA LEU A 93 -12.44 -20.41 -2.35
C LEU A 93 -12.53 -21.91 -2.65
N PRO A 94 -11.54 -22.73 -2.21
CA PRO A 94 -11.51 -24.17 -2.48
C PRO A 94 -12.66 -24.93 -1.83
N ASP A 95 -13.01 -24.54 -0.60
CA ASP A 95 -13.94 -25.28 0.24
C ASP A 95 -14.59 -24.38 1.30
N LEU A 96 -15.59 -24.95 1.99
CA LEU A 96 -16.31 -24.29 3.06
C LEU A 96 -15.43 -24.03 4.31
N ALA A 97 -14.39 -24.84 4.55
CA ALA A 97 -13.51 -24.68 5.70
C ALA A 97 -12.64 -23.42 5.57
N SER A 98 -12.13 -23.16 4.37
CA SER A 98 -11.39 -21.96 3.99
C SER A 98 -12.27 -20.72 4.10
N LYS A 99 -13.53 -20.82 3.63
CA LYS A 99 -14.53 -19.78 3.78
C LYS A 99 -14.81 -19.45 5.25
N ASN A 100 -15.00 -20.46 6.08
CA ASN A 100 -15.19 -20.28 7.53
C ASN A 100 -13.97 -19.65 8.21
N SER A 101 -12.76 -20.02 7.77
CA SER A 101 -11.50 -19.45 8.29
C SER A 101 -11.37 -17.97 7.95
N LEU A 102 -11.70 -17.57 6.72
CA LEU A 102 -11.76 -16.17 6.31
C LEU A 102 -12.78 -15.38 7.16
N LEU A 103 -14.00 -15.91 7.29
CA LEU A 103 -15.05 -15.25 8.09
C LEU A 103 -14.66 -15.14 9.56
N ALA A 104 -13.99 -16.14 10.12
CA ALA A 104 -13.47 -16.10 11.49
C ALA A 104 -12.37 -15.05 11.65
N ALA A 105 -11.41 -14.98 10.72
CA ALA A 105 -10.34 -13.98 10.72
C ALA A 105 -10.92 -12.56 10.63
N LEU A 106 -11.92 -12.34 9.77
CA LEU A 106 -12.62 -11.06 9.64
C LEU A 106 -13.36 -10.68 10.93
N LYS A 107 -14.13 -11.60 11.52
CA LYS A 107 -14.84 -11.33 12.79
C LYS A 107 -13.88 -11.03 13.93
N ALA A 108 -12.77 -11.76 14.02
CA ALA A 108 -11.74 -11.52 15.02
C ALA A 108 -11.05 -10.16 14.84
N ALA A 109 -10.81 -9.75 13.59
CA ALA A 109 -10.16 -8.49 13.26
C ALA A 109 -11.06 -7.26 13.52
N LEU A 110 -12.36 -7.39 13.27
CA LEU A 110 -13.28 -6.27 13.16
C LEU A 110 -14.19 -6.08 14.38
N GLY A 111 -14.31 -7.10 15.23
CA GLY A 111 -15.15 -7.07 16.43
C GLY A 111 -16.66 -7.17 16.13
N GLY A 112 -17.49 -6.69 17.07
CA GLY A 112 -18.95 -6.74 16.97
C GLY A 112 -19.56 -5.57 16.19
N GLY A 113 -20.69 -5.79 15.53
CA GLY A 113 -21.46 -4.74 14.83
C GLY A 113 -21.06 -4.49 13.37
N VAL A 114 -20.40 -5.46 12.75
CA VAL A 114 -19.95 -5.44 11.35
C VAL A 114 -20.97 -6.20 10.50
N ASN A 115 -21.31 -5.66 9.33
CA ASN A 115 -22.19 -6.31 8.38
C ASN A 115 -21.35 -6.99 7.29
N LEU A 116 -21.44 -8.32 7.17
CA LEU A 116 -20.70 -9.08 6.16
C LEU A 116 -21.65 -9.49 5.03
N ILE A 117 -21.37 -8.99 3.83
CA ILE A 117 -22.03 -9.38 2.58
C ILE A 117 -21.14 -10.43 1.92
N ASP A 118 -21.57 -11.68 1.97
CA ASP A 118 -20.85 -12.83 1.43
C ASP A 118 -21.32 -13.14 0.00
N LYS A 119 -20.44 -12.89 -0.97
CA LYS A 119 -20.58 -13.27 -2.39
C LYS A 119 -19.42 -14.17 -2.83
N ILE A 120 -18.96 -15.05 -1.94
CA ILE A 120 -17.88 -16.01 -2.23
C ILE A 120 -18.46 -17.31 -2.77
N ASP A 121 -17.97 -17.72 -3.92
CA ASP A 121 -18.24 -19.00 -4.55
C ASP A 121 -17.22 -20.07 -4.12
N ILE A 122 -17.63 -21.34 -4.16
CA ILE A 122 -16.77 -22.48 -3.85
C ILE A 122 -16.48 -23.24 -5.13
N ALA A 123 -15.20 -23.41 -5.46
CA ALA A 123 -14.75 -24.20 -6.61
C ALA A 123 -13.60 -25.13 -6.23
N ALA A 124 -13.77 -26.43 -6.47
CA ALA A 124 -12.72 -27.41 -6.23
C ALA A 124 -11.49 -27.12 -7.10
N GLY A 125 -10.30 -27.09 -6.48
CA GLY A 125 -9.04 -26.74 -7.15
C GLY A 125 -8.68 -25.25 -7.12
N ALA A 126 -9.55 -24.40 -6.55
CA ALA A 126 -9.17 -23.04 -6.20
C ALA A 126 -8.07 -23.03 -5.12
N VAL A 127 -7.28 -21.96 -5.06
CA VAL A 127 -6.22 -21.81 -4.06
C VAL A 127 -6.49 -20.55 -3.26
N ALA A 128 -6.70 -20.69 -1.96
CA ALA A 128 -6.90 -19.57 -1.06
C ALA A 128 -5.57 -18.99 -0.56
N PRO A 129 -5.46 -17.67 -0.37
CA PRO A 129 -4.34 -17.08 0.35
C PRO A 129 -4.40 -17.42 1.84
N ASP A 130 -3.26 -17.28 2.53
CA ASP A 130 -3.25 -17.27 3.99
C ASP A 130 -3.99 -16.01 4.51
N PHE A 131 -4.79 -16.16 5.56
CA PHE A 131 -5.58 -15.09 6.16
C PHE A 131 -4.99 -14.57 7.47
N SER A 132 -3.86 -15.14 7.95
CA SER A 132 -3.25 -14.78 9.24
C SER A 132 -2.91 -13.27 9.35
N GLY A 133 -2.41 -12.68 8.26
CA GLY A 133 -2.07 -11.25 8.19
C GLY A 133 -3.26 -10.30 8.10
N LEU A 134 -4.46 -10.81 7.78
CA LEU A 134 -5.63 -9.99 7.46
C LEU A 134 -6.06 -9.13 8.65
N ALA A 135 -5.97 -9.65 9.87
CA ALA A 135 -6.37 -8.90 11.06
C ALA A 135 -5.47 -7.68 11.32
N ALA A 136 -4.15 -7.84 11.19
CA ALA A 136 -3.20 -6.74 11.33
C ALA A 136 -3.38 -5.70 10.21
N LEU A 137 -3.58 -6.17 8.97
CA LEU A 137 -3.83 -5.31 7.82
C LEU A 137 -5.09 -4.45 8.00
N LEU A 138 -6.23 -5.08 8.35
CA LEU A 138 -7.50 -4.36 8.51
C LEU A 138 -7.48 -3.39 9.69
N LYS A 139 -6.71 -3.68 10.73
CA LYS A 139 -6.46 -2.78 11.84
C LYS A 139 -5.61 -1.57 11.42
N ALA A 140 -4.55 -1.79 10.63
CA ALA A 140 -3.75 -0.69 10.10
C ALA A 140 -4.55 0.18 9.13
N ALA A 141 -5.45 -0.43 8.35
CA ALA A 141 -6.33 0.27 7.41
C ALA A 141 -7.62 0.80 8.09
N ALA A 142 -7.66 0.89 9.43
CA ALA A 142 -8.86 1.27 10.17
C ALA A 142 -9.45 2.63 9.75
N ASP A 143 -8.56 3.58 9.47
CA ASP A 143 -8.89 4.97 9.13
C ASP A 143 -8.91 5.21 7.61
N ILE A 144 -8.77 4.16 6.80
CA ILE A 144 -8.86 4.23 5.35
C ILE A 144 -10.31 3.93 4.93
N PRO A 145 -11.10 4.93 4.51
CA PRO A 145 -12.41 4.68 3.90
C PRO A 145 -12.24 3.90 2.58
N ASN A 146 -13.23 3.08 2.25
CA ASN A 146 -13.27 2.28 1.01
C ASN A 146 -12.04 1.40 0.77
N PHE A 147 -11.38 0.98 1.84
CA PHE A 147 -10.22 0.10 1.73
C PHE A 147 -10.58 -1.21 1.04
N ARG A 148 -9.84 -1.54 -0.01
CA ARG A 148 -10.01 -2.79 -0.76
C ARG A 148 -8.70 -3.56 -0.80
N TYR A 149 -8.84 -4.82 -0.45
CA TYR A 149 -7.83 -5.85 -0.54
C TYR A 149 -8.22 -6.79 -1.68
N THR A 150 -7.33 -7.02 -2.64
CA THR A 150 -7.56 -7.96 -3.74
C THR A 150 -6.35 -8.86 -3.90
N VAL A 151 -6.57 -10.16 -3.95
CA VAL A 151 -5.55 -11.16 -4.26
C VAL A 151 -5.97 -11.94 -5.48
N GLU A 152 -5.07 -12.03 -6.46
CA GLU A 152 -5.24 -12.85 -7.64
C GLU A 152 -3.86 -13.31 -8.14
N GLY A 153 -3.74 -14.60 -8.46
CA GLY A 153 -2.47 -15.17 -8.86
C GLY A 153 -1.44 -15.06 -7.74
N GLY A 154 -0.34 -14.36 -7.97
CA GLY A 154 0.73 -14.14 -6.98
C GLY A 154 0.78 -12.70 -6.45
N THR A 155 -0.28 -11.92 -6.65
CA THR A 155 -0.29 -10.48 -6.42
C THR A 155 -1.38 -10.08 -5.44
N LEU A 156 -1.01 -9.27 -4.46
CA LEU A 156 -1.88 -8.65 -3.50
C LEU A 156 -1.93 -7.16 -3.80
N THR A 157 -3.10 -6.65 -4.18
CA THR A 157 -3.33 -5.24 -4.48
C THR A 157 -4.13 -4.60 -3.36
N LEU A 158 -3.62 -3.49 -2.82
CA LEU A 158 -4.27 -2.67 -1.81
C LEU A 158 -4.69 -1.35 -2.45
N THR A 159 -5.94 -0.95 -2.23
CA THR A 159 -6.50 0.30 -2.77
C THR A 159 -7.30 1.01 -1.67
N GLY A 160 -7.32 2.34 -1.73
CA GLY A 160 -8.02 3.19 -0.78
C GLY A 160 -7.34 4.54 -0.61
N THR A 161 -7.92 5.42 0.18
CA THR A 161 -7.39 6.78 0.43
C THR A 161 -7.01 6.91 1.90
N ALA A 162 -5.71 6.90 2.20
CA ALA A 162 -5.18 7.05 3.56
C ALA A 162 -5.14 8.53 3.98
N PRO A 163 -5.52 8.89 5.22
CA PRO A 163 -5.50 10.28 5.68
C PRO A 163 -4.09 10.87 5.78
N THR A 164 -3.08 10.04 6.03
CA THR A 164 -1.67 10.46 6.17
C THR A 164 -0.73 9.42 5.56
N GLU A 165 0.50 9.83 5.25
CA GLU A 165 1.56 8.91 4.80
C GLU A 165 1.88 7.84 5.86
N GLU A 166 1.74 8.19 7.15
CA GLU A 166 1.95 7.25 8.25
C GLU A 166 0.95 6.09 8.19
N VAL A 167 -0.33 6.37 7.93
CA VAL A 167 -1.36 5.33 7.78
C VAL A 167 -1.08 4.46 6.55
N LYS A 168 -0.70 5.08 5.43
CA LYS A 168 -0.31 4.34 4.22
C LYS A 168 0.88 3.41 4.48
N ALA A 169 1.93 3.92 5.13
CA ALA A 169 3.12 3.15 5.48
C ALA A 169 2.81 2.02 6.47
N ALA A 170 1.93 2.26 7.45
CA ALA A 170 1.49 1.24 8.40
C ALA A 170 0.76 0.09 7.71
N VAL A 171 -0.10 0.38 6.74
CA VAL A 171 -0.81 -0.64 5.95
C VAL A 171 0.16 -1.44 5.09
N GLU A 172 1.13 -0.79 4.45
CA GLU A 172 2.16 -1.48 3.67
C GLU A 172 3.03 -2.39 4.55
N ALA A 173 3.42 -1.92 5.74
CA ALA A 173 4.18 -2.72 6.69
C ALA A 173 3.37 -3.94 7.17
N ALA A 174 2.09 -3.76 7.48
CA ALA A 174 1.21 -4.86 7.86
C ALA A 174 1.03 -5.89 6.74
N ALA A 175 0.92 -5.43 5.48
CA ALA A 175 0.86 -6.30 4.32
C ALA A 175 2.14 -7.12 4.13
N LYS A 176 3.32 -6.47 4.21
CA LYS A 176 4.62 -7.15 4.10
C LYS A 176 4.85 -8.17 5.22
N ALA A 177 4.39 -7.86 6.43
CA ALA A 177 4.49 -8.77 7.56
C ALA A 177 3.56 -9.99 7.41
N GLY A 178 2.34 -9.79 6.90
CA GLY A 178 1.38 -10.86 6.67
C GLY A 178 1.72 -11.78 5.50
N TRP A 179 2.29 -11.21 4.43
CA TRP A 179 2.53 -11.93 3.17
C TRP A 179 3.93 -11.63 2.60
N PRO A 180 5.01 -12.12 3.22
CA PRO A 180 6.39 -11.82 2.79
C PRO A 180 6.76 -12.39 1.42
N ASN A 181 6.03 -13.39 0.92
CA ASN A 181 6.32 -14.12 -0.33
C ASN A 181 5.35 -13.79 -1.48
N ILE A 182 4.53 -12.75 -1.34
CA ILE A 182 3.54 -12.32 -2.35
C ILE A 182 3.97 -10.95 -2.90
N GLN A 183 3.74 -10.71 -4.21
CA GLN A 183 3.97 -9.39 -4.80
C GLN A 183 2.90 -8.42 -4.27
N ILE A 184 3.31 -7.40 -3.52
CA ILE A 184 2.38 -6.41 -2.95
C ILE A 184 2.38 -5.15 -3.82
N ILE A 185 1.22 -4.81 -4.36
CA ILE A 185 0.95 -3.56 -5.07
C ILE A 185 0.17 -2.65 -4.13
N ASN A 186 0.83 -1.59 -3.64
CA ASN A 186 0.22 -0.60 -2.77
C ASN A 186 -0.28 0.61 -3.59
N ASN A 187 -1.54 0.57 -3.99
CA ASN A 187 -2.23 1.66 -4.70
C ASN A 187 -3.03 2.55 -3.73
N ILE A 188 -2.64 2.61 -2.46
CA ILE A 188 -3.23 3.53 -1.49
C ILE A 188 -2.74 4.95 -1.80
N THR A 189 -3.68 5.86 -2.05
CA THR A 189 -3.42 7.29 -2.22
C THR A 189 -3.43 7.97 -0.86
N ILE A 190 -2.70 9.06 -0.71
CA ILE A 190 -2.83 9.90 0.49
C ILE A 190 -3.91 10.92 0.20
N LYS A 191 -4.78 11.15 1.18
CA LYS A 191 -5.76 12.21 1.22
C LYS A 191 -5.07 13.55 0.94
N GLY A 192 -5.36 14.17 -0.21
CA GLY A 192 -4.72 15.41 -0.64
C GLY A 192 -3.27 15.29 -1.13
N ALA A 193 -2.71 14.08 -1.31
CA ALA A 193 -1.52 13.95 -2.15
C ALA A 193 -1.92 14.40 -3.55
N ALA A 194 -1.21 15.40 -4.08
CA ALA A 194 -1.46 15.98 -5.38
C ALA A 194 -1.63 14.87 -6.41
N ALA A 195 -2.88 14.59 -6.78
CA ALA A 195 -3.17 13.77 -7.93
C ALA A 195 -2.55 14.51 -9.10
N SER A 196 -1.56 13.90 -9.77
CA SER A 196 -1.23 14.40 -11.10
C SER A 196 -2.52 14.35 -11.92
N CYS A 197 -2.92 15.49 -12.47
CA CYS A 197 -4.11 15.57 -13.29
C CYS A 197 -4.00 14.70 -14.56
N ASP A 198 -2.80 14.23 -14.90
CA ASP A 198 -2.55 13.32 -16.03
C ASP A 198 -3.27 11.97 -15.88
N ASN A 199 -3.48 11.48 -14.65
CA ASN A 199 -4.13 10.19 -14.38
C ASN A 199 -5.43 10.33 -13.58
N LEU A 200 -6.06 11.51 -13.65
CA LEU A 200 -7.22 11.86 -12.83
C LEU A 200 -8.37 10.85 -12.94
N GLN A 201 -8.69 10.39 -14.16
CA GLN A 201 -9.75 9.41 -14.39
C GLN A 201 -9.52 8.09 -13.65
N THR A 202 -8.28 7.58 -13.68
CA THR A 202 -7.91 6.31 -13.04
C THR A 202 -8.01 6.43 -11.53
N THR A 203 -7.56 7.55 -10.96
CA THR A 203 -7.68 7.83 -9.52
C THR A 203 -9.14 7.86 -9.09
N ILE A 204 -9.99 8.60 -9.80
CA ILE A 204 -11.44 8.69 -9.50
C ILE A 204 -12.10 7.31 -9.57
N ASN A 205 -11.77 6.50 -10.58
CA ASN A 205 -12.33 5.15 -10.71
C ASN A 205 -11.93 4.25 -9.53
N SER A 206 -10.71 4.38 -9.03
CA SER A 206 -10.26 3.63 -7.86
C SER A 206 -10.97 4.08 -6.58
N GLU A 207 -11.25 5.38 -6.44
CA GLU A 207 -11.96 5.95 -5.29
C GLU A 207 -13.46 5.61 -5.29
N LEU A 208 -14.05 5.49 -6.48
CA LEU A 208 -15.44 5.08 -6.71
C LEU A 208 -15.62 3.59 -7.01
N ALA A 209 -14.70 2.74 -6.56
CA ALA A 209 -14.80 1.30 -6.76
C ALA A 209 -16.02 0.67 -6.04
N VAL A 210 -16.71 1.44 -5.20
CA VAL A 210 -17.96 1.07 -4.52
C VAL A 210 -19.10 1.94 -5.06
N PRO A 211 -20.29 1.38 -5.29
CA PRO A 211 -21.44 2.19 -5.67
C PRO A 211 -21.77 3.26 -4.63
N VAL A 212 -21.93 4.49 -5.11
CA VAL A 212 -22.34 5.63 -4.27
C VAL A 212 -23.68 5.33 -3.59
N LYS A 213 -23.72 5.40 -2.26
CA LYS A 213 -24.93 5.12 -1.48
C LYS A 213 -25.92 6.30 -1.43
N PHE A 214 -27.21 5.97 -1.52
CA PHE A 214 -28.34 6.89 -1.41
C PHE A 214 -29.25 6.50 -0.24
N GLN A 215 -30.07 7.42 0.24
CA GLN A 215 -31.13 7.13 1.21
C GLN A 215 -32.19 6.20 0.60
N THR A 216 -32.86 5.41 1.44
CA THR A 216 -33.92 4.48 1.01
C THR A 216 -35.00 5.22 0.23
N ASP A 217 -35.38 4.66 -0.92
CA ASP A 217 -36.37 5.22 -1.86
C ASP A 217 -36.13 6.69 -2.23
N SER A 218 -34.86 7.11 -2.27
CA SER A 218 -34.48 8.49 -2.54
C SER A 218 -33.29 8.58 -3.50
N ASP A 219 -33.19 9.74 -4.14
CA ASP A 219 -32.04 10.22 -4.91
C ASP A 219 -31.08 11.06 -4.06
N LYS A 220 -31.36 11.23 -2.75
CA LYS A 220 -30.49 11.94 -1.81
C LYS A 220 -29.35 11.04 -1.36
N LEU A 221 -28.14 11.59 -1.32
CA LEU A 221 -26.96 10.88 -0.79
C LEU A 221 -27.12 10.57 0.69
N SER A 222 -26.75 9.35 1.08
CA SER A 222 -26.63 8.98 2.50
C SER A 222 -25.34 9.56 3.09
N ALA A 223 -25.19 9.50 4.43
CA ALA A 223 -23.94 9.90 5.08
C ALA A 223 -22.75 9.08 4.58
N ASP A 224 -22.93 7.76 4.40
CA ASP A 224 -21.91 6.89 3.81
C ASP A 224 -21.56 7.33 2.38
N GLY A 225 -22.57 7.64 1.54
CA GLY A 225 -22.35 8.09 0.16
C GLY A 225 -21.61 9.42 0.08
N GLN A 226 -21.87 10.34 1.03
CA GLN A 226 -21.12 11.59 1.15
C GLN A 226 -19.66 11.32 1.56
N GLN A 227 -19.44 10.38 2.48
CA GLN A 227 -18.10 9.97 2.89
C GLN A 227 -17.33 9.32 1.73
N GLU A 228 -17.97 8.47 0.94
CA GLU A 228 -17.38 7.85 -0.27
C GLU A 228 -16.93 8.91 -1.29
N LEU A 229 -17.72 9.97 -1.45
CA LEU A 229 -17.41 11.06 -2.38
C LEU A 229 -16.37 12.06 -1.83
N SER A 230 -16.03 12.00 -0.54
CA SER A 230 -15.13 13.00 0.07
C SER A 230 -13.70 12.95 -0.48
N SER A 231 -13.16 11.77 -0.78
CA SER A 231 -11.85 11.62 -1.44
C SER A 231 -11.88 12.16 -2.86
N VAL A 232 -12.95 11.85 -3.60
CA VAL A 232 -13.16 12.32 -4.98
C VAL A 232 -13.19 13.85 -5.04
N VAL A 233 -13.86 14.51 -4.08
CA VAL A 233 -13.90 15.98 -3.98
C VAL A 233 -12.49 16.55 -3.87
N GLU A 234 -11.63 15.95 -3.06
CA GLU A 234 -10.27 16.45 -2.85
C GLU A 234 -9.40 16.23 -4.09
N THR A 235 -9.54 15.06 -4.72
CA THR A 235 -8.90 14.74 -6.00
C THR A 235 -9.30 15.75 -7.09
N LEU A 236 -10.60 16.10 -7.19
CA LEU A 236 -11.09 17.09 -8.14
C LEU A 236 -10.61 18.51 -7.83
N LYS A 237 -10.55 18.90 -6.55
CA LYS A 237 -10.02 20.21 -6.14
C LYS A 237 -8.54 20.38 -6.45
N ALA A 238 -7.76 19.30 -6.42
CA ALA A 238 -6.36 19.33 -6.82
C ALA A 238 -6.19 19.58 -8.33
N CYS A 239 -7.23 19.36 -9.13
CA CYS A 239 -7.26 19.53 -10.59
C CYS A 239 -8.33 20.53 -11.03
N PRO A 240 -8.17 21.84 -10.73
CA PRO A 240 -9.21 22.85 -10.92
C PRO A 240 -9.63 23.08 -12.39
N ASN A 241 -8.82 22.65 -13.36
CA ASN A 241 -9.13 22.77 -14.78
C ASN A 241 -9.86 21.55 -15.35
N ALA A 242 -9.99 20.47 -14.57
CA ALA A 242 -10.64 19.25 -15.04
C ALA A 242 -12.15 19.47 -15.16
N LYS A 243 -12.72 19.09 -16.29
CA LYS A 243 -14.16 19.02 -16.48
C LYS A 243 -14.60 17.60 -16.29
N ILE A 244 -15.74 17.42 -15.62
CA ILE A 244 -16.28 16.11 -15.34
C ILE A 244 -17.75 15.98 -15.70
N THR A 245 -18.12 14.77 -16.08
CA THR A 245 -19.49 14.34 -16.28
C THR A 245 -19.83 13.23 -15.28
N VAL A 246 -20.78 13.50 -14.39
CA VAL A 246 -21.34 12.50 -13.47
C VAL A 246 -22.43 11.71 -14.22
N VAL A 247 -22.26 10.40 -14.33
CA VAL A 247 -23.20 9.50 -15.02
C VAL A 247 -23.88 8.56 -14.04
N GLY A 248 -25.21 8.61 -13.97
CA GLY A 248 -26.01 7.68 -13.17
C GLY A 248 -26.46 6.48 -13.98
N HIS A 249 -26.42 5.30 -13.38
CA HIS A 249 -26.88 4.04 -13.99
C HIS A 249 -27.90 3.33 -13.09
N THR A 250 -28.81 2.57 -13.71
CA THR A 250 -29.74 1.66 -13.02
C THR A 250 -29.51 0.23 -13.50
N ASP A 251 -30.10 -0.73 -12.79
CA ASP A 251 -30.31 -2.06 -13.37
C ASP A 251 -31.49 -2.05 -14.35
N SER A 252 -31.79 -3.20 -14.95
CA SER A 252 -32.90 -3.36 -15.90
C SER A 252 -34.26 -3.62 -15.24
N THR A 253 -34.40 -3.48 -13.92
CA THR A 253 -35.68 -3.62 -13.24
C THR A 253 -36.53 -2.38 -13.50
N GLY A 254 -37.80 -2.56 -13.85
CA GLY A 254 -38.70 -1.46 -14.19
C GLY A 254 -38.57 -1.02 -15.65
N THR A 255 -39.11 0.16 -15.97
CA THR A 255 -39.16 0.70 -17.33
C THR A 255 -38.19 1.86 -17.51
N ASP A 256 -37.82 2.17 -18.74
CA ASP A 256 -36.98 3.34 -19.06
C ASP A 256 -37.62 4.65 -18.58
N ALA A 257 -38.95 4.73 -18.57
CA ALA A 257 -39.70 5.87 -18.03
C ALA A 257 -39.46 6.10 -16.53
N ILE A 258 -39.05 5.05 -15.79
CA ILE A 258 -38.69 5.11 -14.37
C ILE A 258 -37.17 5.25 -14.21
N ASN A 259 -36.40 4.46 -14.96
CA ASN A 259 -34.95 4.36 -14.81
C ASN A 259 -34.20 5.60 -15.32
N ASN A 260 -34.67 6.23 -16.40
CA ASN A 260 -34.07 7.45 -16.94
C ASN A 260 -34.15 8.63 -15.96
N PRO A 261 -35.34 9.00 -15.41
CA PRO A 261 -35.39 10.07 -14.43
C PRO A 261 -34.66 9.71 -13.12
N LEU A 262 -34.73 8.45 -12.67
CA LEU A 262 -34.02 8.02 -11.45
C LEU A 262 -32.50 8.17 -11.58
N SER A 263 -31.92 7.66 -12.66
CA SER A 263 -30.47 7.79 -12.91
C SER A 263 -30.04 9.25 -13.07
N GLN A 264 -30.84 10.06 -13.78
CA GLN A 264 -30.56 11.49 -13.94
C GLN A 264 -30.60 12.23 -12.61
N ASN A 265 -31.56 11.94 -11.75
CA ASN A 265 -31.69 12.59 -10.45
C ASN A 265 -30.57 12.19 -9.50
N ARG A 266 -30.18 10.91 -9.47
CA ARG A 266 -28.99 10.45 -8.72
C ARG A 266 -27.71 11.14 -9.17
N ALA A 267 -27.50 11.24 -10.48
CA ALA A 267 -26.36 11.96 -11.04
C ALA A 267 -26.37 13.46 -10.66
N LYS A 268 -27.55 14.10 -10.67
CA LYS A 268 -27.71 15.49 -10.21
C LYS A 268 -27.38 15.65 -8.73
N SER A 269 -27.82 14.73 -7.87
CA SER A 269 -27.52 14.79 -6.43
C SER A 269 -26.03 14.67 -6.15
N VAL A 270 -25.32 13.79 -6.86
CA VAL A 270 -23.87 13.66 -6.77
C VAL A 270 -23.18 14.92 -7.25
N ALA A 271 -23.55 15.44 -8.43
CA ALA A 271 -23.02 16.70 -8.95
C ALA A 271 -23.23 17.88 -7.97
N ALA A 272 -24.45 18.02 -7.43
CA ALA A 272 -24.78 19.04 -6.45
C ALA A 272 -23.95 18.92 -5.17
N TYR A 273 -23.69 17.69 -4.72
CA TYR A 273 -22.80 17.45 -3.59
C TYR A 273 -21.37 17.88 -3.89
N LEU A 274 -20.78 17.47 -5.02
CA LEU A 274 -19.42 17.87 -5.40
C LEU A 274 -19.27 19.40 -5.44
N VAL A 275 -20.26 20.09 -6.02
CA VAL A 275 -20.30 21.56 -6.05
C VAL A 275 -20.44 22.15 -4.65
N SER A 276 -21.31 21.59 -3.80
CA SER A 276 -21.48 22.04 -2.41
C SER A 276 -20.20 21.89 -1.59
N GLN A 277 -19.35 20.93 -1.95
CA GLN A 277 -18.05 20.72 -1.31
C GLN A 277 -16.96 21.63 -1.89
N GLY A 278 -17.22 22.41 -2.94
CA GLY A 278 -16.30 23.40 -3.49
C GLY A 278 -15.62 23.02 -4.81
N VAL A 279 -16.13 22.01 -5.52
CA VAL A 279 -15.77 21.80 -6.94
C VAL A 279 -16.49 22.87 -7.79
N ALA A 280 -15.80 23.43 -8.79
CA ALA A 280 -16.35 24.51 -9.60
C ALA A 280 -17.61 24.05 -10.37
N ALA A 281 -18.70 24.81 -10.29
CA ALA A 281 -20.00 24.40 -10.85
C ALA A 281 -20.00 24.27 -12.38
N ASP A 282 -19.18 25.08 -13.06
CA ASP A 282 -18.96 25.04 -14.51
C ASP A 282 -18.09 23.86 -14.97
N ALA A 283 -17.39 23.21 -14.04
CA ALA A 283 -16.60 22.02 -14.27
C ALA A 283 -17.39 20.72 -14.09
N VAL A 284 -18.64 20.78 -13.60
CA VAL A 284 -19.44 19.58 -13.29
C VAL A 284 -20.72 19.53 -14.12
N THR A 285 -20.89 18.46 -14.90
CA THR A 285 -22.16 18.15 -15.58
C THR A 285 -22.74 16.82 -15.07
N SER A 286 -24.03 16.58 -15.30
CA SER A 286 -24.70 15.35 -14.86
C SER A 286 -25.59 14.75 -15.96
N LYS A 287 -25.55 13.43 -16.11
CA LYS A 287 -26.30 12.68 -17.12
C LYS A 287 -26.87 11.37 -16.55
N GLY A 288 -28.14 11.08 -16.84
CA GLY A 288 -28.74 9.77 -16.61
C GLY A 288 -28.55 8.85 -17.82
N ALA A 289 -28.06 7.64 -17.60
CA ALA A 289 -27.95 6.60 -18.63
C ALA A 289 -29.04 5.51 -18.48
N GLY A 290 -29.85 5.54 -17.42
CA GLY A 290 -30.81 4.49 -17.12
C GLY A 290 -30.14 3.11 -17.09
N SER A 291 -30.81 2.12 -17.68
CA SER A 291 -30.35 0.74 -17.83
C SER A 291 -29.53 0.49 -19.12
N SER A 292 -29.28 1.53 -19.93
CA SER A 292 -28.76 1.39 -21.30
C SER A 292 -27.27 1.03 -21.40
N GLN A 293 -26.52 1.12 -20.29
CA GLN A 293 -25.08 0.85 -20.23
C GLN A 293 -24.73 -0.10 -19.07
N PRO A 294 -25.15 -1.39 -19.16
CA PRO A 294 -24.82 -2.39 -18.15
C PRO A 294 -23.33 -2.77 -18.22
N ILE A 295 -22.72 -3.03 -17.07
CA ILE A 295 -21.36 -3.57 -16.95
C ILE A 295 -21.36 -5.04 -16.51
N ALA A 296 -22.49 -5.52 -15.99
CA ALA A 296 -22.71 -6.90 -15.59
C ALA A 296 -24.08 -7.38 -16.11
N THR A 297 -24.29 -8.70 -16.11
CA THR A 297 -25.60 -9.26 -16.44
C THR A 297 -26.69 -8.75 -15.48
N ASN A 298 -27.87 -8.41 -15.99
CA ASN A 298 -29.03 -8.09 -15.16
C ASN A 298 -29.80 -9.33 -14.69
N ASP A 299 -29.40 -10.52 -15.13
CA ASP A 299 -30.08 -11.78 -14.80
C ASP A 299 -29.89 -12.17 -13.32
N THR A 300 -28.78 -11.75 -12.72
CA THR A 300 -28.45 -12.04 -11.32
C THR A 300 -28.58 -10.80 -10.44
N GLU A 301 -28.92 -10.98 -9.16
CA GLU A 301 -28.96 -9.85 -8.21
C GLU A 301 -27.58 -9.22 -8.01
N ALA A 302 -26.52 -10.03 -8.06
CA ALA A 302 -25.15 -9.53 -7.98
C ALA A 302 -24.84 -8.58 -9.14
N GLY A 303 -25.16 -8.96 -10.38
CA GLY A 303 -24.91 -8.11 -11.55
C GLY A 303 -25.83 -6.88 -11.61
N ARG A 304 -27.10 -6.99 -11.18
CA ARG A 304 -27.96 -5.80 -10.99
C ARG A 304 -27.37 -4.83 -9.98
N ALA A 305 -26.83 -5.31 -8.87
CA ALA A 305 -26.18 -4.47 -7.87
C ALA A 305 -24.94 -3.73 -8.43
N GLU A 306 -24.18 -4.36 -9.32
CA GLU A 306 -23.06 -3.72 -10.03
C GLU A 306 -23.53 -2.68 -11.05
N ASN A 307 -24.66 -2.92 -11.71
CA ASN A 307 -25.25 -1.97 -12.66
C ASN A 307 -25.83 -0.72 -11.98
N ARG A 308 -26.33 -0.83 -10.74
CA ARG A 308 -26.80 0.30 -9.92
C ARG A 308 -25.60 1.11 -9.38
N ARG A 309 -24.96 1.89 -10.24
CA ARG A 309 -23.73 2.65 -9.93
C ARG A 309 -23.80 4.11 -10.38
N THR A 310 -22.85 4.90 -9.89
CA THR A 310 -22.54 6.23 -10.41
C THR A 310 -21.10 6.25 -10.90
N GLU A 311 -20.89 6.76 -12.11
CA GLU A 311 -19.56 6.97 -12.69
C GLU A 311 -19.26 8.47 -12.73
N ILE A 312 -17.98 8.83 -12.66
CA ILE A 312 -17.51 10.19 -12.92
C ILE A 312 -16.47 10.09 -14.03
N LYS A 313 -16.74 10.77 -15.15
CA LYS A 313 -15.87 10.82 -16.32
C LYS A 313 -15.18 12.16 -16.38
N VAL A 314 -13.89 12.16 -16.64
CA VAL A 314 -13.08 13.36 -16.94
C VAL A 314 -13.13 13.58 -18.45
N ASP A 315 -13.43 14.81 -18.87
CA ASP A 315 -13.57 15.20 -20.28
C ASP A 315 -12.23 15.58 -20.94
#